data_AF-A0A7S3E188-F1
#
_entry.id   AF-A0A7S3E188-F1
#
_cell.length_a   1.000
_cell.length_b   1.000
_cell.length_c   1.000
_cell.angle_alpha   90.00
_cell.angle_beta   90.00
_cell.angle_gamma   90.00
#
_symmetry.space_group_name_H-M   'P 1'
#
loop_
_entity.id
_entity.type
_entity.pdbx_description
1 polymer ?
#
loop_
_entity_poly.entity_id
_entity_poly.type
_entity_poly.pdbx_seq_one_letter_code
_entity_poly.pdbx_strand_id
1 'polypeptide(L)'
;AQHPLGAAYANLFAEELGWVLEVAGERADSVVGAFQASGVQASVVGRSVPERNFAVSFMEKSRNGEAMQVSSVIPAIPTYELLREWEETSFRLEETQCLQACVAEERKSLEARCGPAAPIRGESAWRISPDVVNFTPASVLESNDKVRVCVLREEGSNGDREMCAAVYAAGMEPWDVTTTDLIEGRASLDDFRGIIFVGGFSYADVLDSAKGWAGAIRFNDSVRSQFDRFRARDDTWSLGVCNGCQLMALLGWIPTPGGGNDDQMQPRFIHNRSERFESRFATVVVDSENTNSIMLKSLHGTVCGVWIAHGEG
;
A
#
# COMPACT_ATOMS: atom_id res chain seq x y z
N ALA A 1 -4.38 41.15 34.83
CA ALA A 1 -3.38 41.27 33.75
C ALA A 1 -3.57 40.07 32.83
N GLN A 2 -4.05 40.27 31.60
CA GLN A 2 -4.11 39.18 30.62
C GLN A 2 -2.69 38.72 30.36
N HIS A 3 -2.45 37.41 30.45
CA HIS A 3 -1.15 36.82 30.15
C HIS A 3 -0.75 37.29 28.73
N PRO A 4 0.48 37.76 28.48
CA PRO A 4 0.90 38.22 27.15
C PRO A 4 0.78 37.15 26.05
N LEU A 5 0.60 35.88 26.44
CA LEU A 5 0.30 34.77 25.52
C LEU A 5 -1.20 34.46 25.38
N GLY A 6 -2.10 35.11 26.12
CA GLY A 6 -3.52 34.73 26.17
C GLY A 6 -4.23 34.87 24.80
N ALA A 7 -3.95 35.94 24.06
CA ALA A 7 -4.46 36.12 22.70
C ALA A 7 -3.77 35.19 21.68
N ALA A 8 -2.47 34.95 21.87
CA ALA A 8 -1.70 34.01 21.05
C ALA A 8 -2.21 32.57 21.16
N TYR A 9 -2.50 32.11 22.38
CA TYR A 9 -3.09 30.81 22.64
C TYR A 9 -4.51 30.71 22.08
N ALA A 10 -5.33 31.76 22.23
CA ALA A 10 -6.66 31.77 21.65
C ALA A 10 -6.63 31.58 20.12
N ASN A 11 -5.68 32.19 19.42
CA ASN A 11 -5.56 32.06 17.96
C ASN A 11 -5.05 30.67 17.52
N LEU A 12 -4.17 30.03 18.29
CA LEU A 12 -3.61 28.71 17.93
C LEU A 12 -4.52 27.53 18.28
N PHE A 13 -5.29 27.65 19.36
CA PHE A 13 -6.11 26.55 19.89
C PHE A 13 -7.62 26.76 19.69
N ALA A 14 -8.00 27.76 18.90
CA ALA A 14 -9.38 27.91 18.47
C ALA A 14 -9.77 26.78 17.51
N GLU A 15 -10.93 26.18 17.73
CA GLU A 15 -11.54 25.16 16.86
C GLU A 15 -12.63 25.78 15.95
N GLU A 16 -12.41 27.03 15.54
CA GLU A 16 -13.30 27.74 14.62
C GLU A 16 -13.23 27.13 13.21
N LEU A 17 -14.30 27.31 12.42
CA LEU A 17 -14.32 26.83 11.04
C LEU A 17 -13.29 27.58 10.19
N GLY A 18 -12.43 26.83 9.50
CA GLY A 18 -11.45 27.40 8.59
C GLY A 18 -10.62 26.33 7.90
N TRP A 19 -9.85 26.73 6.89
CA TRP A 19 -8.93 25.86 6.14
C TRP A 19 -7.55 26.49 6.09
N VAL A 20 -6.51 25.65 6.05
CA VAL A 20 -5.15 26.04 5.66
C VAL A 20 -4.90 25.47 4.27
N LEU A 21 -4.56 26.34 3.31
CA LEU A 21 -4.30 25.96 1.93
C LEU A 21 -2.84 26.28 1.58
N GLU A 22 -2.10 25.26 1.16
CA GLU A 22 -0.77 25.43 0.59
C GLU A 22 -0.86 25.75 -0.91
N VAL A 23 -0.13 26.76 -1.36
CA VAL A 23 -0.09 27.21 -2.75
C VAL A 23 1.34 27.52 -3.16
N ALA A 24 1.60 27.52 -4.47
CA ALA A 24 2.85 28.05 -5.00
C ALA A 24 3.02 29.52 -4.56
N GLY A 25 4.21 29.88 -4.11
CA GLY A 25 4.45 31.17 -3.43
C GLY A 25 4.05 32.38 -4.28
N GLU A 26 4.32 32.33 -5.58
CA GLU A 26 3.97 33.35 -6.57
C GLU A 26 2.46 33.48 -6.81
N ARG A 27 1.64 32.55 -6.31
CA ARG A 27 0.19 32.55 -6.43
C ARG A 27 -0.52 33.03 -5.16
N ALA A 28 0.19 33.20 -4.05
CA ALA A 28 -0.41 33.50 -2.74
C ALA A 28 -1.32 34.74 -2.77
N ASP A 29 -0.83 35.87 -3.27
CA ASP A 29 -1.60 37.12 -3.32
C ASP A 29 -2.85 37.01 -4.22
N SER A 30 -2.71 36.33 -5.35
CA SER A 30 -3.83 36.10 -6.27
C SER A 30 -4.92 35.23 -5.64
N VAL A 31 -4.53 34.21 -4.87
CA VAL A 31 -5.47 33.30 -4.19
C VAL A 31 -6.17 34.03 -3.05
N VAL A 32 -5.43 34.77 -2.23
CA VAL A 32 -6.01 35.62 -1.18
C VAL A 32 -7.00 36.63 -1.75
N GLY A 33 -6.62 37.31 -2.85
CA GLY A 33 -7.50 38.26 -3.53
C GLY A 33 -8.79 37.61 -4.06
N ALA A 34 -8.74 36.38 -4.56
CA ALA A 34 -9.92 35.65 -5.04
C ALA A 34 -10.90 35.31 -3.89
N PHE A 35 -10.40 34.89 -2.73
CA PHE A 35 -11.23 34.67 -1.54
C PHE A 35 -11.86 35.97 -1.06
N GLN A 36 -11.07 37.03 -0.95
CA GLN A 36 -11.55 38.35 -0.50
C GLN A 36 -12.61 38.94 -1.44
N ALA A 37 -12.42 38.82 -2.76
CA ALA A 37 -13.41 39.22 -3.76
C ALA A 37 -14.73 38.45 -3.63
N SER A 38 -14.69 37.24 -3.06
CA SER A 38 -15.85 36.39 -2.78
C SER A 38 -16.43 36.60 -1.37
N GLY A 39 -15.93 37.59 -0.61
CA GLY A 39 -16.36 37.87 0.76
C GLY A 39 -15.81 36.91 1.82
N VAL A 40 -14.82 36.08 1.48
CA VAL A 40 -14.17 35.14 2.39
C VAL A 40 -12.87 35.74 2.92
N GLN A 41 -12.69 35.73 4.24
CA GLN A 41 -11.45 36.18 4.85
C GLN A 41 -10.33 35.16 4.58
N ALA A 42 -9.22 35.65 4.03
CA ALA A 42 -8.02 34.86 3.80
C ALA A 42 -6.79 35.73 4.07
N SER A 43 -5.76 35.11 4.63
CA SER A 43 -4.47 35.73 4.91
C SER A 43 -3.35 34.71 4.74
N VAL A 44 -2.15 35.20 4.43
CA VAL A 44 -0.95 34.35 4.42
C VAL A 44 -0.49 34.15 5.86
N VAL A 45 -0.44 32.88 6.29
CA VAL A 45 -0.07 32.52 7.67
C VAL A 45 1.36 31.98 7.81
N GLY A 46 2.01 31.62 6.70
CA GLY A 46 3.36 31.08 6.72
C GLY A 46 3.82 30.49 5.38
N ARG A 47 4.86 29.67 5.44
CA ARG A 47 5.41 28.91 4.30
C ARG A 47 5.96 27.57 4.78
N SER A 48 5.92 26.56 3.92
CA SER A 48 6.62 25.30 4.14
C SER A 48 8.12 25.48 3.90
N VAL A 49 8.95 24.76 4.64
CA VAL A 49 10.42 24.83 4.57
C VAL A 49 11.02 23.43 4.57
N PRO A 50 12.13 23.18 3.84
CA PRO A 50 12.73 21.85 3.74
C PRO A 50 13.37 21.35 5.05
N GLU A 51 13.69 22.25 5.99
CA GLU A 51 14.44 21.95 7.21
C GLU A 51 13.66 21.15 8.28
N ARG A 52 12.42 20.70 7.98
CA ARG A 52 11.59 19.86 8.89
C ARG A 52 11.45 20.45 10.30
N ASN A 53 11.24 21.76 10.35
CA ASN A 53 11.07 22.51 11.59
C ASN A 53 9.73 23.25 11.57
N PHE A 54 9.09 23.31 12.74
CA PHE A 54 7.91 24.11 12.99
C PHE A 54 8.28 25.31 13.85
N ALA A 55 7.89 26.50 13.43
CA ALA A 55 8.08 27.73 14.20
C ALA A 55 6.88 28.65 14.01
N VAL A 56 6.52 29.40 15.06
CA VAL A 56 5.43 30.39 15.01
C VAL A 56 5.97 31.70 15.53
N SER A 57 5.76 32.77 14.77
CA SER A 57 6.06 34.13 15.22
C SER A 57 4.77 34.93 15.27
N PHE A 58 4.49 35.50 16.45
CA PHE A 58 3.34 36.37 16.63
C PHE A 58 3.73 37.81 16.33
N MET A 59 2.95 38.47 15.49
CA MET A 59 3.20 39.84 15.04
C MET A 59 2.16 40.77 15.65
N GLU A 60 2.59 41.86 16.25
CA GLU A 60 1.74 42.93 16.78
C GLU A 60 2.14 44.28 16.20
N LYS A 61 1.20 45.22 16.11
CA LYS A 61 1.54 46.60 15.73
C LYS A 61 2.40 47.23 16.82
N SER A 62 3.48 47.90 16.41
CA SER A 62 4.33 48.68 17.30
C SER A 62 3.54 49.77 18.02
N ARG A 63 4.05 50.25 19.16
CA ARG A 63 3.37 51.29 19.98
C ARG A 63 3.12 52.60 19.22
N ASN A 64 3.92 52.89 18.20
CA ASN A 64 3.77 54.02 17.28
C ASN A 64 2.86 53.72 16.07
N GLY A 65 2.35 52.49 15.92
CA GLY A 65 1.38 52.10 14.89
C GLY A 65 1.93 51.92 13.47
N GLU A 66 3.23 52.13 13.27
CA GLU A 66 3.86 52.21 11.94
C GLU A 66 4.38 50.87 11.41
N ALA A 67 4.74 49.92 12.28
CA ALA A 67 5.35 48.65 11.84
C ALA A 67 4.80 47.45 12.63
N MET A 68 4.74 46.28 11.98
CA MET A 68 4.56 45.01 12.68
C MET A 68 5.86 44.63 13.37
N GLN A 69 5.79 44.25 14.65
CA GLN A 69 6.91 43.75 15.45
C GLN A 69 6.58 42.37 16.01
N VAL A 70 7.61 41.53 16.16
CA VAL A 70 7.47 40.21 16.77
C VAL A 70 7.18 40.40 18.26
N SER A 71 6.00 39.96 18.73
CA SER A 71 5.62 40.03 20.15
C SER A 71 6.02 38.79 20.93
N SER A 72 5.99 37.61 20.29
CA SER A 72 6.43 36.35 20.87
C SER A 72 6.77 35.32 19.78
N VAL A 73 7.56 34.31 20.14
CA VAL A 73 8.02 33.26 19.21
C VAL A 73 7.89 31.90 19.89
N ILE A 74 7.27 30.95 19.20
CA ILE A 74 7.50 29.52 19.42
C ILE A 74 8.75 29.19 18.60
N PRO A 75 9.89 28.88 19.25
CA PRO A 75 11.14 28.62 18.54
C PRO A 75 10.99 27.43 17.59
N ALA A 76 11.95 27.27 16.69
CA ALA A 76 11.96 26.11 15.80
C ALA A 76 12.00 24.81 16.61
N ILE A 77 10.96 24.00 16.47
CA ILE A 77 10.85 22.64 17.02
C ILE A 77 10.96 21.67 15.86
N PRO A 78 11.84 20.66 15.92
CA PRO A 78 11.85 19.60 14.91
C PRO A 78 10.47 18.95 14.80
N THR A 79 9.94 18.82 13.58
CA THR A 79 8.56 18.33 13.39
C THR A 79 8.35 16.92 13.91
N TYR A 80 9.40 16.09 13.97
CA TYR A 80 9.32 14.74 14.52
C TYR A 80 9.07 14.72 16.04
N GLU A 81 9.49 15.76 16.78
CA GLU A 81 9.20 15.85 18.22
C GLU A 81 7.70 16.10 18.43
N LEU A 82 7.11 17.01 17.65
CA LEU A 82 5.67 17.26 17.67
C LEU A 82 4.88 16.01 17.26
N LEU A 83 5.35 15.30 16.23
CA LEU A 83 4.75 14.04 15.79
C LEU A 83 4.84 12.96 16.88
N ARG A 84 5.96 12.89 17.60
CA ARG A 84 6.14 11.95 18.71
C ARG A 84 5.12 12.20 19.83
N GLU A 85 4.89 13.45 20.19
CA GLU A 85 3.87 13.80 21.20
C GLU A 85 2.46 13.50 20.68
N TRP A 86 2.18 13.77 19.40
CA TRP A 86 0.89 13.49 18.78
C TRP A 86 0.57 11.97 18.74
N GLU A 87 1.56 11.13 18.41
CA GLU A 87 1.40 9.67 18.33
C GLU A 87 1.48 8.95 19.69
N GLU A 88 1.79 9.65 20.79
CA GLU A 88 2.02 8.98 22.08
C GLU A 88 0.83 8.12 22.50
N THR A 89 -0.39 8.63 22.31
CA THR A 89 -1.60 7.88 22.63
C THR A 89 -1.72 6.62 21.78
N SER A 90 -1.45 6.70 20.47
CA SER A 90 -1.43 5.55 19.55
C SER A 90 -0.45 4.48 20.05
N PHE A 91 0.78 4.86 20.37
CA PHE A 91 1.80 3.92 20.86
C PHE A 91 1.41 3.25 22.18
N ARG A 92 0.80 4.00 23.12
CA ARG A 92 0.33 3.41 24.38
C ARG A 92 -0.77 2.38 24.16
N LEU A 93 -1.67 2.63 23.22
CA LEU A 93 -2.70 1.65 22.86
C LEU A 93 -2.08 0.44 22.15
N GLU A 94 -1.14 0.65 21.22
CA GLU A 94 -0.41 -0.42 20.54
C GLU A 94 0.38 -1.32 21.49
N GLU A 95 1.08 -0.77 22.49
CA GLU A 95 1.81 -1.52 23.52
C GLU A 95 0.94 -2.54 24.28
N THR A 96 -0.40 -2.37 24.27
CA THR A 96 -1.37 -3.26 24.90
C THR A 96 -1.95 -4.35 24.00
N GLN A 97 -1.78 -4.23 22.67
CA GLN A 97 -2.44 -5.10 21.69
C GLN A 97 -1.48 -5.76 20.69
N CYS A 98 -0.21 -5.38 20.67
CA CYS A 98 0.78 -5.94 19.76
C CYS A 98 2.14 -6.12 20.44
N LEU A 99 3.06 -6.79 19.76
CA LEU A 99 4.39 -7.03 20.30
C LEU A 99 5.13 -5.70 20.56
N GLN A 100 5.41 -5.40 21.83
CA GLN A 100 6.02 -4.12 22.27
C GLN A 100 7.34 -3.79 21.53
N ALA A 101 8.10 -4.80 21.12
CA ALA A 101 9.31 -4.59 20.32
C ALA A 101 9.01 -3.95 18.95
N CYS A 102 7.92 -4.35 18.28
CA CYS A 102 7.50 -3.74 17.01
C CYS A 102 7.03 -2.29 17.21
N VAL A 103 6.31 -2.01 18.30
CA VAL A 103 5.92 -0.63 18.66
C VAL A 103 7.13 0.25 18.90
N ALA A 104 8.13 -0.26 19.63
CA ALA A 104 9.37 0.46 19.90
C ALA A 104 10.15 0.75 18.61
N GLU A 105 10.17 -0.18 17.65
CA GLU A 105 10.76 0.01 16.32
C GLU A 105 10.01 1.09 15.52
N GLU A 106 8.67 1.04 15.47
CA GLU A 106 7.86 2.05 14.78
C GLU A 106 8.03 3.44 15.42
N ARG A 107 8.02 3.51 16.75
CA ARG A 107 8.23 4.75 17.50
C ARG A 107 9.61 5.35 17.26
N LYS A 108 10.66 4.53 17.23
CA LYS A 108 12.02 4.98 16.90
C LYS A 108 12.11 5.49 15.46
N SER A 109 11.30 4.97 14.55
CA SER A 109 11.31 5.37 13.14
C SER A 109 10.84 6.82 12.91
N LEU A 110 10.08 7.44 13.83
CA LEU A 110 9.49 8.76 13.64
C LEU A 110 10.50 9.86 13.30
N GLU A 111 11.68 9.83 13.91
CA GLU A 111 12.75 10.81 13.65
C GLU A 111 13.28 10.74 12.21
N ALA A 112 13.45 9.51 11.71
CA ALA A 112 13.91 9.25 10.35
C ALA A 112 12.77 9.16 9.32
N ARG A 113 11.51 9.16 9.78
CA ARG A 113 10.34 8.97 8.92
C ARG A 113 10.32 10.07 7.88
N CYS A 114 10.42 9.67 6.64
CA CYS A 114 10.25 10.52 5.48
C CYS A 114 9.18 9.93 4.59
N GLY A 115 8.59 10.77 3.73
CA GLY A 115 7.95 10.22 2.54
C GLY A 115 8.96 9.34 1.79
N PRO A 116 8.53 8.58 0.78
CA PRO A 116 9.45 7.78 -0.03
C PRO A 116 10.64 8.68 -0.38
N ALA A 117 11.80 8.34 0.18
CA ALA A 117 13.05 9.07 0.04
C ALA A 117 13.99 8.23 -0.83
N ALA A 118 14.71 8.90 -1.73
CA ALA A 118 15.74 8.31 -2.58
C ALA A 118 16.60 7.39 -1.70
N PRO A 119 16.70 6.08 -1.99
CA PRO A 119 17.50 5.22 -1.13
C PRO A 119 18.91 5.77 -0.98
N ILE A 120 19.48 6.35 -2.05
CA ILE A 120 20.80 6.97 -2.10
C ILE A 120 20.81 7.97 -3.28
N ARG A 121 21.39 9.18 -3.15
CA ARG A 121 21.72 10.18 -4.22
C ARG A 121 20.61 11.01 -4.91
N GLY A 122 19.69 11.63 -4.19
CA GLY A 122 18.92 12.78 -4.74
C GLY A 122 18.08 12.50 -6.00
N GLU A 123 17.87 11.23 -6.35
CA GLU A 123 16.91 10.77 -7.35
C GLU A 123 15.50 10.69 -6.73
N SER A 124 14.45 10.57 -7.54
CA SER A 124 13.13 10.22 -7.00
C SER A 124 13.23 8.90 -6.23
N ALA A 125 12.62 8.84 -5.05
CA ALA A 125 12.52 7.63 -4.24
C ALA A 125 11.78 6.50 -4.93
N TRP A 126 10.81 6.88 -5.75
CA TRP A 126 10.17 5.98 -6.68
C TRP A 126 10.98 5.93 -7.95
N ARG A 127 11.47 4.76 -8.27
CA ARG A 127 12.12 4.46 -9.53
C ARG A 127 11.28 3.44 -10.23
N ILE A 128 10.52 3.86 -11.22
CA ILE A 128 9.76 2.97 -12.06
C ILE A 128 10.64 2.70 -13.28
N SER A 129 10.91 1.43 -13.60
CA SER A 129 11.69 1.07 -14.81
C SER A 129 11.10 1.78 -16.04
N PRO A 130 11.91 2.38 -16.93
CA PRO A 130 11.40 3.04 -18.14
C PRO A 130 10.68 2.06 -19.09
N ASP A 131 10.86 0.75 -18.91
CA ASP A 131 10.12 -0.30 -19.60
C ASP A 131 8.70 -0.55 -19.04
N VAL A 132 8.25 0.30 -18.09
CA VAL A 132 6.94 0.18 -17.45
C VAL A 132 5.82 0.63 -18.39
N VAL A 133 5.35 -0.37 -19.13
CA VAL A 133 3.99 -0.65 -19.62
C VAL A 133 3.21 0.57 -20.11
N ASN A 134 3.24 0.77 -21.43
CA ASN A 134 2.20 1.54 -22.13
C ASN A 134 0.83 0.92 -21.87
N PHE A 135 -0.23 1.74 -21.85
CA PHE A 135 -1.59 1.22 -21.83
C PHE A 135 -1.80 0.22 -22.97
N THR A 136 -2.45 -0.90 -22.64
CA THR A 136 -2.87 -1.89 -23.64
C THR A 136 -3.70 -1.20 -24.72
N PRO A 137 -3.34 -1.30 -26.01
CA PRO A 137 -4.09 -0.67 -27.08
C PRO A 137 -5.54 -1.14 -27.13
N ALA A 138 -6.47 -0.24 -27.49
CA ALA A 138 -7.89 -0.57 -27.62
C ALA A 138 -8.14 -1.76 -28.55
N SER A 139 -7.36 -1.90 -29.63
CA SER A 139 -7.45 -3.04 -30.55
C SER A 139 -7.15 -4.40 -29.91
N VAL A 140 -6.30 -4.44 -28.88
CA VAL A 140 -6.02 -5.66 -28.11
C VAL A 140 -7.15 -5.90 -27.10
N LEU A 141 -7.62 -4.85 -26.43
CA LEU A 141 -8.74 -4.93 -25.49
C LEU A 141 -10.05 -5.37 -26.17
N GLU A 142 -10.27 -4.98 -27.42
CA GLU A 142 -11.45 -5.29 -28.22
C GLU A 142 -11.32 -6.60 -29.03
N SER A 143 -10.16 -7.25 -29.00
CA SER A 143 -9.93 -8.52 -29.70
C SER A 143 -10.88 -9.61 -29.19
N ASN A 144 -11.42 -10.45 -30.09
CA ASN A 144 -12.16 -11.65 -29.69
C ASN A 144 -11.24 -12.85 -29.40
N ASP A 145 -9.96 -12.77 -29.76
CA ASP A 145 -8.96 -13.80 -29.54
C ASP A 145 -8.02 -13.35 -28.42
N LYS A 146 -8.50 -13.46 -27.17
CA LYS A 146 -7.75 -13.09 -25.96
C LYS A 146 -7.35 -14.32 -25.17
N VAL A 147 -6.18 -14.22 -24.52
CA VAL A 147 -5.73 -15.27 -23.59
C VAL A 147 -6.67 -15.30 -22.39
N ARG A 148 -7.29 -16.46 -22.15
CA ARG A 148 -8.16 -16.68 -20.99
C ARG A 148 -7.34 -16.92 -19.73
N VAL A 149 -7.74 -16.23 -18.66
CA VAL A 149 -7.12 -16.30 -17.34
C VAL A 149 -8.19 -16.65 -16.31
N CYS A 150 -7.97 -17.76 -15.61
CA CYS A 150 -8.79 -18.17 -14.48
C CYS A 150 -8.44 -17.30 -13.27
N VAL A 151 -9.35 -16.42 -12.87
CA VAL A 151 -9.25 -15.67 -11.61
C VAL A 151 -9.98 -16.50 -10.56
N LEU A 152 -9.21 -17.37 -9.89
CA LEU A 152 -9.75 -18.37 -8.98
C LEU A 152 -9.98 -17.75 -7.60
N ARG A 153 -11.19 -17.92 -7.07
CA ARG A 153 -11.58 -17.50 -5.72
C ARG A 153 -12.29 -18.61 -4.95
N GLU A 154 -12.38 -18.41 -3.65
CA GLU A 154 -13.08 -19.27 -2.70
C GLU A 154 -14.04 -18.45 -1.83
N GLU A 155 -14.94 -19.12 -1.10
CA GLU A 155 -15.69 -18.50 -0.01
C GLU A 155 -14.76 -17.71 0.93
N GLY A 156 -15.02 -16.42 1.09
CA GLY A 156 -14.22 -15.51 1.92
C GLY A 156 -13.09 -14.77 1.20
N SER A 157 -12.77 -15.14 -0.05
CA SER A 157 -11.93 -14.30 -0.92
C SER A 157 -12.60 -12.95 -1.18
N ASN A 158 -11.80 -11.90 -1.36
CA ASN A 158 -12.32 -10.53 -1.57
C ASN A 158 -11.49 -9.67 -2.54
N GLY A 159 -10.43 -10.23 -3.13
CA GLY A 159 -9.57 -9.53 -4.09
C GLY A 159 -9.79 -9.90 -5.56
N ASP A 160 -10.92 -10.52 -5.88
CA ASP A 160 -11.23 -11.05 -7.21
C ASP A 160 -11.58 -9.97 -8.24
N ARG A 161 -12.29 -8.92 -7.83
CA ARG A 161 -12.82 -7.91 -8.76
C ARG A 161 -11.73 -7.04 -9.36
N GLU A 162 -10.83 -6.52 -8.52
CA GLU A 162 -9.68 -5.75 -8.97
C GLU A 162 -8.70 -6.62 -9.74
N MET A 163 -8.61 -7.92 -9.42
CA MET A 163 -7.77 -8.84 -10.17
C MET A 163 -8.34 -9.09 -11.58
N CYS A 164 -9.65 -9.27 -11.71
CA CYS A 164 -10.33 -9.32 -13.00
C CYS A 164 -10.10 -8.03 -13.80
N ALA A 165 -10.21 -6.87 -13.16
CA ALA A 165 -9.95 -5.58 -13.79
C ALA A 165 -8.49 -5.44 -14.26
N ALA A 166 -7.52 -5.91 -13.46
CA ALA A 166 -6.09 -5.88 -13.81
C ALA A 166 -5.78 -6.80 -15.00
N VAL A 167 -6.34 -8.01 -15.02
CA VAL A 167 -6.23 -8.96 -16.14
C VAL A 167 -6.82 -8.35 -17.42
N TYR A 168 -8.01 -7.77 -17.34
CA TYR A 168 -8.64 -7.09 -18.46
C TYR A 168 -7.80 -5.93 -18.96
N ALA A 169 -7.31 -5.07 -18.06
CA ALA A 169 -6.45 -3.94 -18.39
C ALA A 169 -5.13 -4.37 -19.07
N ALA A 170 -4.64 -5.57 -18.77
CA ALA A 170 -3.48 -6.18 -19.42
C ALA A 170 -3.78 -6.82 -20.79
N GLY A 171 -5.01 -6.73 -21.31
CA GLY A 171 -5.38 -7.26 -22.63
C GLY A 171 -5.79 -8.73 -22.65
N MET A 172 -6.01 -9.33 -21.48
CA MET A 172 -6.43 -10.72 -21.34
C MET A 172 -7.92 -10.83 -21.03
N GLU A 173 -8.47 -12.04 -21.10
CA GLU A 173 -9.88 -12.33 -20.81
C GLU A 173 -9.99 -12.93 -19.39
N PRO A 174 -10.42 -12.15 -18.38
CA PRO A 174 -10.62 -12.68 -17.03
C PRO A 174 -11.87 -13.55 -16.95
N TRP A 175 -11.76 -14.68 -16.26
CA TRP A 175 -12.87 -15.54 -15.89
C TRP A 175 -12.95 -15.65 -14.38
N ASP A 176 -14.06 -15.19 -13.80
CA ASP A 176 -14.36 -15.42 -12.38
C ASP A 176 -14.73 -16.89 -12.19
N VAL A 177 -13.89 -17.63 -11.47
CA VAL A 177 -14.07 -19.07 -11.24
C VAL A 177 -13.98 -19.33 -9.75
N THR A 178 -15.00 -20.00 -9.21
CA THR A 178 -14.97 -20.51 -7.83
C THR A 178 -14.35 -21.91 -7.79
N THR A 179 -13.78 -22.31 -6.65
CA THR A 179 -13.39 -23.71 -6.43
C THR A 179 -14.57 -24.65 -6.71
N THR A 180 -15.80 -24.26 -6.34
CA THR A 180 -17.02 -25.03 -6.62
C THR A 180 -17.28 -25.20 -8.12
N ASP A 181 -17.00 -24.20 -8.96
CA ASP A 181 -17.13 -24.32 -10.41
C ASP A 181 -16.21 -25.42 -10.98
N LEU A 182 -15.00 -25.54 -10.43
CA LEU A 182 -14.07 -26.62 -10.80
C LEU A 182 -14.51 -27.99 -10.29
N ILE A 183 -15.09 -28.04 -9.08
CA ILE A 183 -15.62 -29.28 -8.48
C ILE A 183 -16.81 -29.80 -9.29
N GLU A 184 -17.73 -28.91 -9.67
CA GLU A 184 -18.95 -29.27 -10.41
C GLU A 184 -18.74 -29.35 -11.92
N GLY A 185 -17.54 -29.03 -12.43
CA GLY A 185 -17.23 -29.07 -13.86
C GLY A 185 -17.89 -27.98 -14.68
N ARG A 186 -18.27 -26.85 -14.05
CA ARG A 186 -18.76 -25.64 -14.75
C ARG A 186 -17.63 -24.88 -15.45
N ALA A 187 -16.38 -25.10 -15.01
CA ALA A 187 -15.16 -24.64 -15.65
C ALA A 187 -14.09 -25.74 -15.57
N SER A 188 -13.13 -25.74 -16.51
CA SER A 188 -11.97 -26.63 -16.50
C SER A 188 -10.67 -25.82 -16.58
N LEU A 189 -9.67 -26.16 -15.78
CA LEU A 189 -8.35 -25.53 -15.90
C LEU A 189 -7.67 -25.75 -17.26
N ASP A 190 -8.10 -26.77 -18.01
CA ASP A 190 -7.59 -27.05 -19.35
C ASP A 190 -7.90 -25.90 -20.35
N ASP A 191 -8.92 -25.09 -20.08
CA ASP A 191 -9.37 -23.96 -20.94
C ASP A 191 -8.54 -22.67 -20.77
N PHE A 192 -7.60 -22.64 -19.81
CA PHE A 192 -6.87 -21.43 -19.45
C PHE A 192 -5.37 -21.54 -19.75
N ARG A 193 -4.72 -20.38 -19.93
CA ARG A 193 -3.24 -20.25 -19.98
C ARG A 193 -2.69 -19.57 -18.73
N GLY A 194 -3.51 -18.75 -18.06
CA GLY A 194 -3.16 -18.12 -16.79
C GLY A 194 -4.10 -18.58 -15.69
N ILE A 195 -3.57 -18.72 -14.47
CA ILE A 195 -4.36 -18.83 -13.25
C ILE A 195 -3.88 -17.82 -12.21
N ILE A 196 -4.80 -17.10 -11.61
CA ILE A 196 -4.53 -16.18 -10.51
C ILE A 196 -5.30 -16.62 -9.28
N PHE A 197 -4.59 -16.83 -8.18
CA PHE A 197 -5.17 -17.03 -6.87
C PHE A 197 -5.31 -15.67 -6.18
N VAL A 198 -6.55 -15.27 -5.93
CA VAL A 198 -6.87 -13.93 -5.44
C VAL A 198 -6.57 -13.77 -3.94
N GLY A 199 -6.53 -12.51 -3.49
CA GLY A 199 -6.43 -12.19 -2.06
C GLY A 199 -7.76 -12.34 -1.31
N GLY A 200 -7.68 -12.20 0.00
CA GLY A 200 -8.83 -12.20 0.91
C GLY A 200 -8.60 -13.06 2.14
N PHE A 201 -9.68 -13.63 2.67
CA PHE A 201 -9.67 -14.44 3.88
C PHE A 201 -10.47 -15.71 3.59
N SER A 202 -9.98 -16.59 2.73
CA SER A 202 -10.72 -17.81 2.38
C SER A 202 -11.06 -18.60 3.66
N TYR A 203 -12.33 -18.99 3.81
CA TYR A 203 -12.87 -19.57 5.05
C TYR A 203 -12.57 -18.76 6.33
N ALA A 204 -12.49 -17.43 6.20
CA ALA A 204 -12.11 -16.48 7.25
C ALA A 204 -10.75 -16.79 7.91
N ASP A 205 -9.85 -17.47 7.18
CA ASP A 205 -8.56 -17.97 7.66
C ASP A 205 -8.67 -18.87 8.92
N VAL A 206 -9.81 -19.53 9.10
CA VAL A 206 -9.99 -20.55 10.14
C VAL A 206 -9.10 -21.75 9.81
N LEU A 207 -8.34 -22.23 10.81
CA LEU A 207 -7.26 -23.21 10.68
C LEU A 207 -5.97 -22.66 10.03
N ASP A 208 -5.78 -21.34 10.09
CA ASP A 208 -4.73 -20.53 9.45
C ASP A 208 -5.02 -20.26 7.97
N SER A 209 -4.36 -19.23 7.45
CA SER A 209 -4.72 -18.66 6.15
C SER A 209 -4.58 -19.65 5.01
N ALA A 210 -5.56 -19.62 4.11
CA ALA A 210 -5.64 -20.44 2.91
C ALA A 210 -5.67 -21.98 3.11
N LYS A 211 -5.63 -22.50 4.34
CA LYS A 211 -5.60 -23.97 4.57
C LYS A 211 -6.89 -24.67 4.15
N GLY A 212 -8.05 -24.07 4.45
CA GLY A 212 -9.34 -24.60 4.00
C GLY A 212 -9.40 -24.67 2.47
N TRP A 213 -8.94 -23.62 1.79
CA TRP A 213 -8.88 -23.56 0.33
C TRP A 213 -7.91 -24.58 -0.26
N ALA A 214 -6.71 -24.72 0.33
CA ALA A 214 -5.76 -25.75 -0.04
C ALA A 214 -6.34 -27.16 0.13
N GLY A 215 -7.10 -27.40 1.21
CA GLY A 215 -7.79 -28.66 1.47
C GLY A 215 -8.84 -28.99 0.41
N ALA A 216 -9.65 -28.00 0.02
CA ALA A 216 -10.67 -28.15 -1.03
C ALA A 216 -10.06 -28.57 -2.37
N ILE A 217 -8.83 -28.13 -2.67
CA ILE A 217 -8.09 -28.52 -3.88
C ILE A 217 -7.39 -29.87 -3.71
N ARG A 218 -6.58 -30.05 -2.64
CA ARG A 218 -5.73 -31.24 -2.46
C ARG A 218 -6.53 -32.52 -2.22
N PHE A 219 -7.64 -32.43 -1.50
CA PHE A 219 -8.43 -33.60 -1.10
C PHE A 219 -9.60 -33.90 -2.04
N ASN A 220 -9.77 -33.12 -3.10
CA ASN A 220 -10.67 -33.45 -4.20
C ASN A 220 -9.85 -33.97 -5.38
N ASP A 221 -9.92 -35.28 -5.66
CA ASP A 221 -9.10 -35.90 -6.71
C ASP A 221 -9.35 -35.31 -8.11
N SER A 222 -10.58 -34.88 -8.41
CA SER A 222 -10.92 -34.24 -9.69
C SER A 222 -10.20 -32.89 -9.84
N VAL A 223 -10.33 -32.03 -8.83
CA VAL A 223 -9.71 -30.70 -8.83
C VAL A 223 -8.20 -30.81 -8.77
N ARG A 224 -7.63 -31.66 -7.89
CA ARG A 224 -6.18 -31.91 -7.83
C ARG A 224 -5.63 -32.31 -9.19
N SER A 225 -6.31 -33.23 -9.88
CA SER A 225 -5.88 -33.68 -11.21
C SER A 225 -5.92 -32.56 -12.25
N GLN A 226 -6.86 -31.61 -12.17
CA GLN A 226 -6.88 -30.43 -13.04
C GLN A 226 -5.67 -29.52 -12.78
N PHE A 227 -5.33 -29.28 -11.51
CA PHE A 227 -4.17 -28.48 -11.11
C PHE A 227 -2.85 -29.13 -11.56
N ASP A 228 -2.70 -30.44 -11.39
CA ASP A 228 -1.53 -31.20 -11.82
C ASP A 228 -1.33 -31.10 -13.34
N ARG A 229 -2.41 -31.26 -14.12
CA ARG A 229 -2.37 -31.09 -15.58
C ARG A 229 -2.02 -29.66 -15.99
N PHE A 230 -2.65 -28.66 -15.36
CA PHE A 230 -2.35 -27.26 -15.63
C PHE A 230 -0.87 -26.96 -15.40
N ARG A 231 -0.34 -27.37 -14.24
CA ARG A 231 1.05 -27.09 -13.85
C ARG A 231 2.09 -27.79 -14.73
N ALA A 232 1.75 -28.95 -15.30
CA ALA A 232 2.63 -29.73 -16.16
C ALA A 232 2.75 -29.16 -17.59
N ARG A 233 1.85 -28.26 -18.00
CA ARG A 233 1.90 -27.63 -19.32
C ARG A 233 2.97 -26.55 -19.38
N ASP A 234 3.68 -26.50 -20.51
CA ASP A 234 4.74 -25.53 -20.82
C ASP A 234 4.22 -24.17 -21.31
N ASP A 235 2.91 -24.07 -21.56
CA ASP A 235 2.22 -22.90 -22.10
C ASP A 235 1.38 -22.15 -21.05
N THR A 236 1.64 -22.40 -19.75
CA THR A 236 0.87 -21.84 -18.64
C THR A 236 1.69 -20.94 -17.71
N TRP A 237 1.01 -20.05 -16.99
CA TRP A 237 1.58 -19.23 -15.93
C TRP A 237 0.62 -19.12 -14.74
N SER A 238 1.17 -18.79 -13.56
CA SER A 238 0.41 -18.60 -12.34
C SER A 238 0.85 -17.36 -11.54
N LEU A 239 -0.07 -16.79 -10.77
CA LEU A 239 0.17 -15.70 -9.82
C LEU A 239 -0.67 -15.93 -8.57
N GLY A 240 -0.10 -15.66 -7.40
CA GLY A 240 -0.81 -15.68 -6.12
C GLY A 240 -0.56 -14.38 -5.38
N VAL A 241 -1.63 -13.74 -4.90
CA VAL A 241 -1.55 -12.45 -4.19
C VAL A 241 -2.16 -12.60 -2.81
N CYS A 242 -1.43 -12.18 -1.76
CA CYS A 242 -1.86 -12.30 -0.36
C CYS A 242 -2.32 -13.74 -0.03
N ASN A 243 -3.62 -13.98 0.17
CA ASN A 243 -4.19 -15.31 0.41
C ASN A 243 -3.88 -16.33 -0.70
N GLY A 244 -3.83 -15.87 -1.95
CA GLY A 244 -3.40 -16.71 -3.06
C GLY A 244 -1.92 -17.08 -3.03
N CYS A 245 -1.05 -16.22 -2.48
CA CYS A 245 0.37 -16.56 -2.29
C CYS A 245 0.54 -17.64 -1.21
N GLN A 246 -0.20 -17.50 -0.11
CA GLN A 246 -0.26 -18.51 0.96
C GLN A 246 -0.77 -19.85 0.42
N LEU A 247 -1.82 -19.82 -0.39
CA LEU A 247 -2.34 -21.00 -1.09
C LEU A 247 -1.27 -21.65 -1.97
N MET A 248 -0.57 -20.88 -2.81
CA MET A 248 0.49 -21.43 -3.67
C MET A 248 1.59 -22.11 -2.86
N ALA A 249 1.98 -21.56 -1.71
CA ALA A 249 2.95 -22.19 -0.81
C ALA A 249 2.44 -23.53 -0.26
N LEU A 250 1.15 -23.57 0.11
CA LEU A 250 0.48 -24.78 0.57
C LEU A 250 0.24 -25.80 -0.55
N LEU A 251 0.21 -25.39 -1.82
CA LEU A 251 0.08 -26.30 -2.97
C LEU A 251 1.43 -26.79 -3.52
N GLY A 252 2.55 -26.26 -3.02
CA GLY A 252 3.87 -26.59 -3.56
C GLY A 252 4.21 -25.86 -4.85
N TRP A 253 3.58 -24.71 -5.11
CA TRP A 253 3.66 -23.99 -6.38
C TRP A 253 4.67 -22.83 -6.38
N ILE A 254 5.30 -22.53 -5.25
CA ILE A 254 6.37 -21.53 -5.20
C ILE A 254 7.67 -22.19 -5.71
N PRO A 255 8.36 -21.60 -6.71
CA PRO A 255 9.62 -22.14 -7.20
C PRO A 255 10.67 -22.25 -6.08
N THR A 256 11.25 -23.44 -5.90
CA THR A 256 12.35 -23.70 -4.95
C THR A 256 13.67 -23.91 -5.69
N PRO A 257 14.83 -23.55 -5.09
CA PRO A 257 16.13 -23.90 -5.63
C PRO A 257 16.24 -25.43 -5.83
N GLY A 258 16.44 -25.88 -7.08
CA GLY A 258 16.46 -27.31 -7.43
C GLY A 258 15.17 -27.85 -8.06
N GLY A 259 14.11 -27.04 -8.16
CA GLY A 259 12.94 -27.35 -9.00
C GLY A 259 11.96 -28.38 -8.44
N GLY A 260 11.86 -28.51 -7.11
CA GLY A 260 10.99 -29.49 -6.45
C GLY A 260 9.70 -28.91 -5.85
N ASN A 261 8.64 -29.73 -5.84
CA ASN A 261 7.38 -29.46 -5.13
C ASN A 261 7.38 -30.10 -3.72
N ASP A 262 8.56 -30.25 -3.10
CA ASP A 262 8.64 -30.79 -1.76
C ASP A 262 7.99 -29.81 -0.77
N ASP A 263 6.91 -30.25 -0.15
CA ASP A 263 6.17 -29.48 0.85
C ASP A 263 7.08 -28.98 1.98
N GLN A 264 8.18 -29.68 2.29
CA GLN A 264 9.15 -29.30 3.33
C GLN A 264 10.05 -28.12 2.92
N MET A 265 10.22 -27.87 1.62
CA MET A 265 11.04 -26.76 1.10
C MET A 265 10.23 -25.50 0.80
N GLN A 266 8.90 -25.60 0.82
CA GLN A 266 8.02 -24.46 0.56
C GLN A 266 8.01 -23.51 1.76
N PRO A 267 7.95 -22.18 1.53
CA PRO A 267 7.78 -21.25 2.63
C PRO A 267 6.45 -21.49 3.34
N ARG A 268 6.37 -21.01 4.58
CA ARG A 268 5.13 -20.94 5.34
C ARG A 268 4.95 -19.49 5.77
N PHE A 269 3.84 -18.93 5.33
CA PHE A 269 3.36 -17.65 5.81
C PHE A 269 2.59 -17.92 7.09
N ILE A 270 3.00 -17.26 8.16
CA ILE A 270 2.49 -17.43 9.52
C ILE A 270 2.20 -16.05 10.11
N HIS A 271 1.64 -15.99 11.31
CA HIS A 271 1.35 -14.71 11.96
C HIS A 271 2.52 -13.75 11.91
N ASN A 272 2.20 -12.51 11.54
CA ASN A 272 3.14 -11.41 11.56
C ASN A 272 3.80 -11.31 12.93
N ARG A 273 5.08 -10.90 12.99
CA ARG A 273 5.80 -10.69 14.24
C ARG A 273 5.12 -9.67 15.17
N SER A 274 4.34 -8.73 14.63
CA SER A 274 3.55 -7.79 15.43
C SER A 274 2.35 -8.43 16.14
N GLU A 275 1.97 -9.66 15.76
CA GLU A 275 0.74 -10.33 16.18
C GLU A 275 -0.53 -9.57 15.77
N ARG A 276 -0.41 -8.71 14.75
CA ARG A 276 -1.50 -7.87 14.23
C ARG A 276 -1.61 -7.98 12.72
N PHE A 277 -2.82 -7.70 12.26
CA PHE A 277 -3.06 -7.37 10.86
C PHE A 277 -2.41 -6.03 10.53
N GLU A 278 -1.56 -6.01 9.50
CA GLU A 278 -0.90 -4.81 9.02
C GLU A 278 -1.53 -4.36 7.70
N SER A 279 -2.11 -3.16 7.71
CA SER A 279 -2.58 -2.46 6.51
C SER A 279 -1.68 -1.26 6.25
N ARG A 280 -0.65 -1.43 5.42
CA ARG A 280 0.40 -0.42 5.23
C ARG A 280 0.67 -0.17 3.75
N PHE A 281 1.27 0.97 3.44
CA PHE A 281 1.84 1.24 2.13
C PHE A 281 3.36 1.13 2.24
N ALA A 282 3.90 0.01 1.77
CA ALA A 282 5.30 -0.36 1.95
C ALA A 282 6.11 -0.09 0.68
N THR A 283 7.33 0.42 0.83
CA THR A 283 8.30 0.54 -0.26
C THR A 283 8.95 -0.81 -0.51
N VAL A 284 8.86 -1.30 -1.74
CA VAL A 284 9.48 -2.55 -2.19
C VAL A 284 10.46 -2.30 -3.33
N VAL A 285 11.40 -3.23 -3.50
CA VAL A 285 12.36 -3.23 -4.61
C VAL A 285 12.22 -4.53 -5.39
N VAL A 286 12.10 -4.43 -6.71
CA VAL A 286 12.16 -5.61 -7.59
C VAL A 286 13.63 -5.96 -7.81
N ASP A 287 14.08 -7.06 -7.20
CA ASP A 287 15.46 -7.55 -7.32
C ASP A 287 15.81 -7.84 -8.79
N SER A 288 16.95 -7.31 -9.25
CA SER A 288 17.45 -7.44 -10.61
C SER A 288 18.34 -8.66 -10.85
N GLU A 289 18.86 -9.29 -9.79
CA GLU A 289 19.90 -10.32 -9.92
C GLU A 289 19.37 -11.75 -9.74
N ASN A 290 18.22 -11.94 -9.08
CA ASN A 290 17.76 -13.28 -8.65
C ASN A 290 16.31 -13.64 -8.97
N THR A 291 15.71 -13.11 -10.05
CA THR A 291 14.32 -13.46 -10.40
C THR A 291 14.19 -14.19 -11.75
N ASN A 292 13.59 -15.38 -11.69
CA ASN A 292 13.12 -16.12 -12.86
C ASN A 292 11.65 -15.80 -13.20
N SER A 293 11.05 -14.80 -12.55
CA SER A 293 9.65 -14.43 -12.77
C SER A 293 9.46 -13.77 -14.13
N ILE A 294 8.60 -14.36 -14.95
CA ILE A 294 8.21 -13.77 -16.25
C ILE A 294 7.49 -12.43 -16.09
N MET A 295 6.84 -12.18 -14.95
CA MET A 295 6.07 -10.96 -14.69
C MET A 295 6.92 -9.80 -14.18
N LEU A 296 8.01 -10.10 -13.47
CA LEU A 296 8.85 -9.07 -12.83
C LEU A 296 10.10 -8.73 -13.64
N LYS A 297 10.41 -9.51 -14.68
CA LYS A 297 11.65 -9.37 -15.46
C LYS A 297 11.86 -7.98 -16.06
N SER A 298 10.82 -7.35 -16.61
CA SER A 298 10.87 -5.99 -17.16
C SER A 298 10.86 -4.90 -16.09
N LEU A 299 10.56 -5.27 -14.84
CA LEU A 299 10.44 -4.35 -13.71
C LEU A 299 11.70 -4.32 -12.84
N HIS A 300 12.80 -4.97 -13.24
CA HIS A 300 14.05 -5.01 -12.47
C HIS A 300 14.54 -3.64 -12.03
N GLY A 301 14.94 -3.52 -10.76
CA GLY A 301 15.41 -2.26 -10.18
C GLY A 301 14.29 -1.24 -9.92
N THR A 302 13.02 -1.61 -10.12
CA THR A 302 11.89 -0.78 -9.72
C THR A 302 11.85 -0.65 -8.21
N VAL A 303 11.75 0.57 -7.72
CA VAL A 303 11.45 0.93 -6.34
C VAL A 303 10.07 1.57 -6.34
N CYS A 304 9.06 0.88 -5.83
CA CYS A 304 7.67 1.30 -5.87
C CYS A 304 6.94 0.98 -4.57
N GLY A 305 5.77 1.60 -4.40
CA GLY A 305 4.97 1.50 -3.21
C GLY A 305 3.86 0.51 -3.45
N VAL A 306 3.70 -0.44 -2.53
CA VAL A 306 2.70 -1.49 -2.64
C VAL A 306 1.86 -1.51 -1.37
N TRP A 307 0.55 -1.64 -1.55
CA TRP A 307 -0.37 -1.86 -0.45
C TRP A 307 -0.18 -3.28 0.08
N ILE A 308 0.11 -3.39 1.37
CA ILE A 308 0.11 -4.66 2.11
C ILE A 308 -1.07 -4.67 3.07
N ALA A 309 -1.74 -5.81 3.16
CA ALA A 309 -2.95 -6.01 3.96
C ALA A 309 -3.02 -7.48 4.38
N HIS A 310 -2.31 -7.87 5.45
CA HIS A 310 -2.25 -9.25 5.92
C HIS A 310 -1.97 -9.36 7.42
N GLY A 311 -2.46 -10.44 8.04
CA GLY A 311 -2.10 -10.85 9.40
C GLY A 311 -1.09 -12.00 9.43
N GLU A 312 -0.89 -12.68 8.31
CA GLU A 312 -0.01 -13.84 8.17
C GLU A 312 0.81 -13.73 6.86
N GLY A 313 1.95 -13.04 6.87
CA GLY A 313 2.72 -12.78 5.63
C GLY A 313 4.23 -12.84 5.79
#